data_AF-K6SX50-F1
#
_entry.id   AF-K6SX50-F1
#
_cell.length_a   1.000
_cell.length_b   1.000
_cell.length_c   1.000
_cell.angle_alpha   90.00
_cell.angle_beta   90.00
_cell.angle_gamma   90.00
#
_symmetry.space_group_name_H-M   'P 1'
#
loop_
_entity.id
_entity.type
_entity.pdbx_description
1 polymer ?
#
loop_
_entity_poly.entity_id
_entity_poly.type
_entity_poly.pdbx_seq_one_letter_code
_entity_poly.pdbx_strand_id
1 'polypeptide(L)' 'MEELKSILEKFAESGWDLLAIPSKAYLNGNGTKEDLVKAIVQADKECGNCGCEFDPLYKKCIELKDLL' A
#
# COMPACT_ATOMS: atom_id res chain seq x y z
N MET A 1 -13.01 6.04 1.34
CA MET A 1 -12.01 6.66 2.23
C MET A 1 -11.61 5.70 3.35
N GLU A 2 -12.55 5.16 4.14
CA GLU A 2 -12.20 4.24 5.25
C GLU A 2 -11.55 2.94 4.79
N GLU A 3 -12.06 2.31 3.72
CA GLU A 3 -11.48 1.07 3.20
C GLU A 3 -10.02 1.22 2.76
N LEU A 4 -9.72 2.27 2.00
CA LEU A 4 -8.36 2.59 1.56
C LEU A 4 -7.44 2.87 2.75
N LYS A 5 -7.93 3.62 3.74
CA LYS A 5 -7.19 3.88 4.98
C LYS A 5 -6.87 2.58 5.72
N SER A 6 -7.83 1.66 5.87
CA SER A 6 -7.60 0.36 6.53
C SER A 6 -6.60 -0.51 5.77
N ILE A 7 -6.56 -0.44 4.43
CA ILE A 7 -5.54 -1.13 3.64
C ILE A 7 -4.14 -0.53 3.92
N LEU A 8 -4.02 0.80 3.96
CA LEU A 8 -2.75 1.47 4.27
C LEU A 8 -2.28 1.19 5.69
N GLU A 9 -3.18 1.09 6.65
CA GLU A 9 -2.85 0.69 8.04
C GLU A 9 -2.26 -0.73 8.06
N LYS A 10 -2.87 -1.69 7.35
CA LYS A 10 -2.30 -3.03 7.17
C LYS A 10 -0.92 -3.02 6.53
N PHE A 11 -0.71 -2.19 5.50
CA PHE A 11 0.61 -2.06 4.87
C PHE A 11 1.65 -1.46 5.81
N ALA A 12 1.28 -0.45 6.61
CA ALA A 12 2.12 0.14 7.63
C ALA A 12 2.57 -0.89 8.69
N GLU A 13 1.73 -1.87 8.99
CA GLU A 13 1.98 -2.93 9.96
C GLU A 13 2.59 -4.21 9.35
N SER A 14 2.80 -4.27 8.03
CA SER A 14 3.29 -5.46 7.33
C SER A 14 4.70 -5.93 7.74
N GLY A 15 5.48 -5.06 8.39
CA GLY A 15 6.89 -5.34 8.72
C GLY A 15 7.83 -5.33 7.52
N TRP A 16 7.32 -5.09 6.30
CA TRP A 16 8.12 -5.00 5.09
C TRP A 16 8.38 -3.54 4.73
N ASP A 17 9.62 -3.08 4.89
CA ASP A 17 9.99 -1.67 4.73
C ASP A 17 9.57 -1.07 3.39
N LEU A 18 9.57 -1.86 2.30
CA LEU A 18 9.10 -1.45 0.97
C LEU A 18 7.69 -0.85 1.02
N LEU A 19 6.79 -1.41 1.83
CA LEU A 19 5.40 -0.97 2.00
C LEU A 19 5.18 -0.16 3.26
N ALA A 20 5.78 -0.60 4.36
CA ALA A 20 5.50 -0.08 5.69
C ALA A 20 5.93 1.39 5.83
N ILE A 21 7.11 1.74 5.31
CA ILE A 21 7.64 3.11 5.37
C ILE A 21 6.76 4.08 4.56
N PRO A 22 6.50 3.87 3.25
CA PRO A 22 5.68 4.79 2.47
C PRO A 22 4.23 4.85 2.96
N SER A 23 3.65 3.75 3.43
CA SER A 23 2.29 3.74 3.99
C SER A 23 2.19 4.56 5.28
N LYS A 24 3.16 4.44 6.19
CA LYS A 24 3.25 5.29 7.39
C LYS A 24 3.45 6.76 7.03
N ALA A 25 4.34 7.04 6.08
CA ALA A 25 4.59 8.41 5.65
C ALA A 25 3.32 9.07 5.11
N TYR A 26 2.57 8.35 4.26
CA TYR A 26 1.30 8.82 3.72
C TYR A 26 0.25 9.07 4.81
N LEU A 27 0.03 8.10 5.72
CA LEU A 27 -0.93 8.21 6.82
C LEU A 27 -0.61 9.37 7.77
N ASN A 28 0.67 9.72 7.93
CA ASN A 28 1.12 10.82 8.76
C ASN A 28 1.15 12.18 8.03
N GLY A 29 0.80 12.24 6.74
CA GLY A 29 0.85 13.47 5.94
C GLY A 29 2.26 13.92 5.54
N ASN A 30 3.26 13.06 5.69
CA ASN A 30 4.68 13.35 5.41
C ASN A 30 5.19 12.69 4.11
N GLY A 31 4.37 11.85 3.47
CA GLY A 31 4.69 11.14 2.24
C GLY A 31 3.85 11.62 1.07
N THR A 32 4.33 11.34 -0.15
CA THR A 32 3.57 11.65 -1.37
C THR A 32 2.73 10.46 -1.82
N LYS A 33 1.61 10.76 -2.50
CA LYS A 33 0.80 9.76 -3.18
C LYS A 33 1.62 8.97 -4.21
N GLU A 34 2.51 9.63 -4.93
CA GLU A 34 3.34 8.99 -5.95
C GLU A 34 4.31 7.97 -5.37
N ASP A 35 4.97 8.28 -4.25
CA ASP A 35 5.89 7.35 -3.58
C ASP A 35 5.14 6.14 -3.02
N LEU A 36 3.95 6.38 -2.44
CA LEU A 36 3.07 5.31 -1.97
C LEU A 36 2.65 4.38 -3.11
N VAL A 37 2.16 4.94 -4.22
CA VAL A 37 1.71 4.13 -5.36
C VAL A 37 2.87 3.35 -5.98
N LYS A 38 4.06 3.94 -6.11
CA LYS A 38 5.26 3.23 -6.60
C LYS A 38 5.60 2.04 -5.71
N ALA A 39 5.57 2.22 -4.39
CA ALA A 39 5.84 1.15 -3.44
C ALA A 39 4.82 0.00 -3.55
N ILE A 40 3.53 0.32 -3.65
CA ILE A 40 2.47 -0.69 -3.78
C ILE A 40 2.59 -1.45 -5.11
N VAL A 41 2.90 -0.77 -6.22
CA VAL A 41 3.13 -1.41 -7.52
C VAL A 41 4.35 -2.34 -7.47
N GLN A 42 5.43 -1.92 -6.81
CA GLN A 42 6.59 -2.79 -6.62
C GLN A 42 6.26 -4.02 -5.76
N ALA A 43 5.47 -3.84 -4.70
CA ALA A 43 5.03 -4.94 -3.86
C ALA A 43 4.13 -5.94 -4.60
N ASP A 44 3.19 -5.47 -5.43
CA ASP A 44 2.37 -6.34 -6.30
C ASP A 44 3.23 -7.12 -7.29
N LYS A 45 4.31 -6.51 -7.80
CA LYS A 45 5.25 -7.21 -8.67
C LYS A 45 6.03 -8.30 -7.95
N GLU A 46 6.43 -8.07 -6.70
CA GLU A 46 7.27 -8.99 -5.93
C GLU A 46 6.47 -10.10 -5.21
N CYS A 47 5.30 -9.79 -4.65
CA CYS A 47 4.46 -10.75 -3.92
C CYS A 47 2.98 -10.73 -4.37
N GLY A 48 2.57 -9.99 -5.40
CA GLY A 48 1.14 -9.91 -5.76
C GLY A 48 0.51 -11.20 -6.31
N ASN A 49 1.27 -12.29 -6.41
CA ASN A 49 0.78 -13.61 -6.80
C ASN A 49 1.35 -14.73 -5.90
N CYS A 50 1.83 -14.38 -4.70
CA CYS A 50 2.41 -15.33 -3.75
C CYS A 50 1.35 -16.08 -2.92
N GLY A 51 0.08 -15.67 -3.01
CA GLY A 51 -1.05 -16.24 -2.29
C GLY A 51 -1.18 -15.70 -0.85
N CYS A 52 -0.50 -14.61 -0.51
CA CYS A 52 -0.59 -14.03 0.82
C CYS A 52 -1.83 -13.13 0.96
N GLU A 53 -2.13 -12.70 2.19
CA GLU A 53 -3.30 -11.83 2.42
C GLU A 53 -3.18 -10.45 1.74
N PHE A 54 -1.97 -10.03 1.35
CA PHE A 54 -1.72 -8.74 0.73
C PHE A 54 -1.89 -8.74 -0.80
N ASP A 55 -1.85 -9.89 -1.47
CA ASP A 55 -2.04 -10.03 -2.92
C ASP A 55 -3.27 -9.29 -3.46
N PRO A 56 -4.48 -9.45 -2.87
CA PRO A 56 -5.67 -8.71 -3.32
C PRO A 56 -5.62 -7.24 -2.90
N LEU A 57 -4.91 -6.91 -1.82
CA LEU A 57 -4.87 -5.56 -1.26
C LEU A 57 -4.06 -4.61 -2.16
N TYR A 58 -2.96 -5.08 -2.76
CA TYR A 58 -2.18 -4.24 -3.67
C TYR A 58 -2.99 -3.80 -4.89
N LYS A 59 -3.65 -4.76 -5.55
CA LYS A 59 -4.49 -4.52 -6.73
C LYS A 59 -5.60 -3.54 -6.41
N LYS A 60 -6.28 -3.78 -5.29
CA LYS A 60 -7.35 -2.90 -4.81
C LYS A 60 -6.86 -1.48 -4.53
N CYS A 61 -5.70 -1.33 -3.90
CA CYS A 61 -5.09 0.00 -3.72
C CYS A 61 -4.73 0.68 -5.05
N ILE A 62 -4.25 -0.07 -6.04
CA ILE A 62 -3.92 0.45 -7.37
C ILE A 62 -5.18 0.88 -8.12
N GLU A 63 -6.28 0.13 -8.03
CA GLU A 63 -7.58 0.49 -8.61
C GLU A 63 -8.18 1.73 -7.95
N LEU A 64 -8.04 1.84 -6.63
CA LEU A 64 -8.57 2.96 -5.84
C LEU A 64 -7.60 4.14 -5.73
N LYS A 65 -6.47 4.12 -6.45
CA LYS A 65 -5.42 5.14 -6.29
C LYS A 65 -5.91 6.55 -6.56
N ASP A 66 -6.93 6.75 -7.39
CA ASP A 66 -7.48 8.08 -7.68
C ASP A 66 -8.26 8.67 -6.49
N LEU A 67 -8.58 7.86 -5.48
CA LEU A 67 -9.21 8.25 -4.22
C LEU A 67 -8.18 8.53 -3.09
N LEU A 68 -6.89 8.29 -3.35
CA LEU A 68 -5.78 8.71 -2.47
C LEU A 68 -5.63 10.23 -2.51
#